data_AF-A0A6A7W8A9-F1
#
_entry.id   AF-A0A6A7W8A9-F1
#
_cell.length_a   1.000
_cell.length_b   1.000
_cell.length_c   1.000
_cell.angle_alpha   90.00
_cell.angle_beta   90.00
_cell.angle_gamma   90.00
#
_symmetry.space_group_name_H-M   'P 1'
#
loop_
_entity.id
_entity.type
_entity.pdbx_description
1 polymer ?
#
loop_
_entity_poly.entity_id
_entity_poly.type
_entity_poly.pdbx_seq_one_letter_code
_entity_poly.pdbx_strand_id
1 'polypeptide(L)'
;MKSLILSRLWMLISIIILTTGQAWALTTGSTTTQRVFTSIEQIRDVAQSNNQKHQDVVIQFDATNPAIVVAVMKHADPDIKDEKFINSFFIVDNSKYGLWVSPYNIDKGFSLPSDLAVGSKITGSIIGDYNEGESGMVYFGAIHKTKDIDGTTYKTSLTVYHSGEASADGTKPAVYPVTEVKDVNTIANTNPADGNPATASYGKYLNTIIKVPGTIKKASNKDNNTEFYLVQDEKTGTSEDDMSNRIYFNSSQLDGINLNDYVGTSGTFEGILVKRNQSESKLIVLKGDFFKVNKIYLDENDAEGRVEYLVQQGALQDKVDVYVHRTNLVNKVGAWNTICLPFDLTKEDFKTAFGCELTALAKPTTTSSETAQQLVGQINNGVLAFTKLTDLTIKAGVPYLMQASGTQTACLKTIPGAENMEPEALMGEESTYYAHIGEKLISVVPPYEVKASYNDKIVNGEFYYRGLYGRKKYIDGSTSTPISDGGSQKYQYISTAAGNYLKYLPDGSTLQFNGMRAYFYFPNWNAANNNAAQAASKNNNTNAKIHVAVMAASTTGISNISAEEASKQAEVYNLSGQRVDASYKGIVVRNGRKYLRK
;
A
#
# COMPACT_ATOMS: atom_id res chain seq x y z
N MET A 1 63.36 -2.83 -56.99
CA MET A 1 62.76 -4.14 -56.64
C MET A 1 62.09 -4.16 -55.26
N LYS A 2 61.41 -3.07 -54.84
CA LYS A 2 60.63 -2.99 -53.58
C LYS A 2 59.26 -2.29 -53.71
N SER A 3 58.84 -1.89 -54.91
CA SER A 3 57.52 -1.24 -55.12
C SER A 3 56.48 -2.14 -55.80
N LEU A 4 56.83 -3.35 -56.26
CA LEU A 4 55.87 -4.27 -56.90
C LEU A 4 55.24 -5.32 -55.98
N ILE A 5 55.65 -5.39 -54.70
CA ILE A 5 55.13 -6.39 -53.74
C ILE A 5 54.01 -5.81 -52.85
N LEU A 6 53.96 -4.49 -52.64
CA LEU A 6 52.89 -3.87 -51.83
C LEU A 6 51.55 -3.73 -52.58
N SER A 7 51.57 -3.57 -53.91
CA SER A 7 50.33 -3.39 -54.69
C SER A 7 49.53 -4.69 -54.85
N ARG A 8 50.17 -5.86 -54.75
CA ARG A 8 49.48 -7.16 -54.82
C ARG A 8 48.96 -7.67 -53.48
N LEU A 9 49.46 -7.13 -52.36
CA LEU A 9 48.96 -7.47 -51.03
C LEU A 9 47.66 -6.72 -50.70
N TRP A 10 47.49 -5.50 -51.21
CA TRP A 10 46.24 -4.74 -51.06
C TRP A 10 45.10 -5.26 -51.93
N MET A 11 45.39 -5.87 -53.08
CA MET A 11 44.35 -6.39 -53.98
C MET A 11 43.80 -7.77 -53.54
N LEU A 12 44.53 -8.52 -52.70
CA LEU A 12 44.09 -9.82 -52.17
C LEU A 12 43.29 -9.70 -50.85
N ILE A 13 43.46 -8.63 -50.10
CA ILE A 13 42.67 -8.39 -48.87
C ILE A 13 41.27 -7.86 -49.22
N SER A 14 41.09 -7.21 -50.37
CA SER A 14 39.77 -6.75 -50.86
C SER A 14 38.85 -7.87 -51.36
N ILE A 15 39.35 -9.10 -51.57
CA ILE A 15 38.57 -10.23 -52.09
C ILE A 15 38.14 -11.23 -50.99
N ILE A 16 38.67 -11.12 -49.76
CA ILE A 16 38.36 -12.08 -48.67
C ILE A 16 37.33 -11.53 -47.67
N ILE A 17 36.92 -10.26 -47.74
CA ILE A 17 35.88 -9.69 -46.86
C ILE A 17 34.52 -9.62 -47.59
N LEU A 18 34.10 -10.72 -48.23
CA LEU A 18 32.76 -10.89 -48.79
C LEU A 18 32.03 -12.12 -48.25
N THR A 19 32.56 -12.80 -47.24
CA THR A 19 31.92 -13.99 -46.66
C THR A 19 32.06 -14.00 -45.14
N THR A 20 31.32 -13.13 -44.46
CA THR A 20 30.65 -13.36 -43.16
C THR A 20 29.95 -12.08 -42.79
N GLY A 21 28.62 -12.15 -42.66
CA GLY A 21 27.77 -10.97 -42.47
C GLY A 21 28.07 -10.23 -41.18
N GLN A 22 28.40 -8.95 -41.31
CA GLN A 22 27.94 -7.89 -40.43
C GLN A 22 27.96 -6.59 -41.24
N ALA A 23 26.78 -6.13 -41.64
CA ALA A 23 26.62 -4.84 -42.27
C ALA A 23 26.73 -3.75 -41.19
N TRP A 24 27.93 -3.20 -41.00
CA TRP A 24 28.09 -1.86 -40.45
C TRP A 24 28.02 -0.90 -41.65
N ALA A 25 26.83 -0.34 -41.89
CA ALA A 25 26.67 0.77 -42.82
C ALA A 25 26.81 2.09 -42.03
N LEU A 26 28.01 2.66 -42.09
CA LEU A 26 28.24 4.08 -41.85
C LEU A 26 28.68 4.69 -43.18
N THR A 27 28.11 5.86 -43.50
CA THR A 27 28.35 6.74 -44.68
C THR A 27 27.48 6.52 -45.92
N THR A 28 26.29 7.13 -45.92
CA THR A 28 25.87 8.25 -46.79
C THR A 28 24.46 8.66 -46.33
N GLY A 29 24.27 9.91 -45.91
CA GLY A 29 22.94 10.41 -45.53
C GLY A 29 21.99 10.39 -46.73
N SER A 30 21.17 9.34 -46.81
CA SER A 30 19.97 9.36 -47.63
C SER A 30 18.90 10.09 -46.82
N THR A 31 18.65 11.36 -47.14
CA THR A 31 17.43 12.03 -46.68
C THR A 31 16.26 11.32 -47.34
N THR A 32 15.64 10.38 -46.63
CA THR A 32 14.47 9.66 -47.14
C THR A 32 13.34 10.66 -47.42
N THR A 33 12.80 10.68 -48.62
CA THR A 33 11.67 11.55 -49.00
C THR A 33 10.32 11.00 -48.56
N GLN A 34 10.27 9.84 -47.92
CA GLN A 34 9.03 9.21 -47.48
C GLN A 34 8.33 10.11 -46.45
N ARG A 35 7.12 10.57 -46.78
CA ARG A 35 6.28 11.40 -45.89
C ARG A 35 4.95 10.75 -45.52
N VAL A 36 4.67 9.56 -46.04
CA VAL A 36 3.45 8.81 -45.78
C VAL A 36 3.82 7.46 -45.18
N PHE A 37 3.19 7.13 -44.06
CA PHE A 37 3.50 5.97 -43.23
C PHE A 37 2.23 5.20 -42.92
N THR A 38 2.33 3.88 -42.81
CA THR A 38 1.20 3.00 -42.51
C THR A 38 1.33 2.31 -41.14
N SER A 39 2.38 2.65 -40.38
CA SER A 39 2.63 2.14 -39.03
C SER A 39 3.52 3.09 -38.23
N ILE A 40 3.49 2.94 -36.91
CA ILE A 40 4.30 3.72 -35.97
C ILE A 40 5.79 3.34 -36.09
N GLU A 41 6.11 2.07 -36.34
CA GLU A 41 7.48 1.61 -36.59
C GLU A 41 8.12 2.29 -37.79
N GLN A 42 7.41 2.37 -38.93
CA GLN A 42 7.98 2.96 -40.15
C GLN A 42 8.36 4.43 -39.97
N ILE A 43 7.47 5.25 -39.37
CA ILE A 43 7.80 6.67 -39.13
C ILE A 43 8.94 6.82 -38.14
N ARG A 44 8.98 5.95 -37.12
CA ARG A 44 10.03 5.92 -36.11
C ARG A 44 11.39 5.60 -36.74
N ASP A 45 11.48 4.57 -37.57
CA ASP A 45 12.73 4.15 -38.23
C ASP A 45 13.26 5.23 -39.18
N VAL A 46 12.36 5.86 -39.93
CA VAL A 46 12.74 6.98 -40.80
C VAL A 46 13.23 8.17 -39.98
N ALA A 47 12.53 8.55 -38.89
CA ALA A 47 12.95 9.67 -38.05
C ALA A 47 14.32 9.44 -37.40
N GLN A 48 14.64 8.21 -36.98
CA GLN A 48 15.96 7.85 -36.45
C GLN A 48 17.08 8.16 -37.45
N SER A 49 16.84 7.91 -38.74
CA SER A 49 17.79 8.21 -39.83
C SER A 49 17.83 9.68 -40.25
N ASN A 50 16.87 10.50 -39.77
CA ASN A 50 16.66 11.89 -40.20
C ASN A 50 16.70 12.89 -39.04
N ASN A 51 17.79 12.91 -38.28
CA ASN A 51 17.99 13.85 -37.16
C ASN A 51 16.83 13.86 -36.14
N GLN A 52 16.19 12.71 -35.92
CA GLN A 52 15.17 12.52 -34.88
C GLN A 52 13.92 13.39 -35.06
N LYS A 53 13.64 13.81 -36.30
CA LYS A 53 12.47 14.62 -36.62
C LYS A 53 11.97 14.37 -38.02
N HIS A 54 10.68 14.53 -38.19
CA HIS A 54 10.03 14.49 -39.47
C HIS A 54 8.87 15.48 -39.48
N GLN A 55 8.81 16.32 -40.51
CA GLN A 55 7.85 17.42 -40.61
C GLN A 55 6.88 17.17 -41.76
N ASP A 56 5.64 17.63 -41.59
CA ASP A 56 4.60 17.51 -42.61
C ASP A 56 4.46 16.08 -43.13
N VAL A 57 4.18 15.15 -42.21
CA VAL A 57 4.04 13.73 -42.50
C VAL A 57 2.64 13.22 -42.22
N VAL A 58 2.27 12.14 -42.91
CA VAL A 58 0.99 11.46 -42.78
C VAL A 58 1.22 10.09 -42.18
N ILE A 59 0.49 9.75 -41.12
CA ILE A 59 0.35 8.36 -40.66
C ILE A 59 -1.07 7.90 -40.95
N GLN A 60 -1.20 6.72 -41.54
CA GLN A 60 -2.46 6.10 -41.90
C GLN A 60 -2.66 4.80 -41.11
N PHE A 61 -3.82 4.67 -40.47
CA PHE A 61 -4.25 3.47 -39.77
C PHE A 61 -5.48 2.90 -40.48
N ASP A 62 -5.51 1.59 -40.71
CA ASP A 62 -6.62 0.92 -41.40
C ASP A 62 -7.18 -0.24 -40.56
N ALA A 63 -8.12 -1.00 -41.13
CA ALA A 63 -8.73 -2.12 -40.42
C ALA A 63 -7.75 -3.27 -40.12
N THR A 64 -6.65 -3.37 -40.87
CA THR A 64 -5.61 -4.41 -40.68
C THR A 64 -4.56 -3.98 -39.67
N ASN A 65 -4.26 -2.67 -39.57
CA ASN A 65 -3.39 -2.07 -38.56
C ASN A 65 -4.05 -0.83 -37.92
N PRO A 66 -5.10 -1.03 -37.09
CA PRO A 66 -5.73 0.09 -36.39
C PRO A 66 -4.81 0.57 -35.26
N ALA A 67 -4.86 1.87 -34.97
CA ALA A 67 -4.29 2.39 -33.73
C ALA A 67 -5.23 2.11 -32.57
N ILE A 68 -4.71 1.76 -31.40
CA ILE A 68 -5.48 1.50 -30.19
C ILE A 68 -5.06 2.54 -29.15
N VAL A 69 -6.04 3.25 -28.59
CA VAL A 69 -5.80 4.20 -27.50
C VAL A 69 -5.46 3.42 -26.22
N VAL A 70 -4.32 3.75 -25.61
CA VAL A 70 -3.89 3.12 -24.34
C VAL A 70 -3.99 4.09 -23.17
N ALA A 71 -3.92 5.39 -23.44
CA ALA A 71 -4.10 6.41 -22.42
C ALA A 71 -4.59 7.73 -23.01
N VAL A 72 -5.38 8.46 -22.21
CA VAL A 72 -5.77 9.85 -22.45
C VAL A 72 -5.31 10.66 -21.26
N MET A 73 -4.47 11.66 -21.50
CA MET A 73 -3.70 12.35 -20.48
C MET A 73 -4.52 13.50 -19.89
N LYS A 74 -4.75 13.46 -18.58
CA LYS A 74 -5.65 14.39 -17.89
C LYS A 74 -4.93 15.25 -16.86
N HIS A 75 -3.87 14.73 -16.27
CA HIS A 75 -3.15 15.40 -15.19
C HIS A 75 -1.76 15.83 -15.66
N ALA A 76 -1.21 16.86 -15.02
CA ALA A 76 0.15 17.31 -15.27
C ALA A 76 1.18 16.20 -14.96
N ASP A 77 2.31 16.25 -15.65
CA ASP A 77 3.49 15.45 -15.32
C ASP A 77 4.64 16.41 -14.96
N PRO A 78 5.39 16.17 -13.86
CA PRO A 78 6.39 17.12 -13.39
C PRO A 78 7.55 17.38 -14.36
N ASP A 79 7.81 16.48 -15.32
CA ASP A 79 8.90 16.62 -16.28
C ASP A 79 8.41 16.98 -17.69
N ILE A 80 7.10 17.21 -17.91
CA ILE A 80 6.54 17.47 -19.24
C ILE A 80 5.61 18.67 -19.19
N LYS A 81 5.74 19.60 -20.14
CA LYS A 81 4.89 20.79 -20.20
C LYS A 81 3.42 20.43 -20.44
N ASP A 82 2.55 20.99 -19.62
CA ASP A 82 1.09 20.81 -19.67
C ASP A 82 0.49 21.06 -21.05
N GLU A 83 0.92 22.12 -21.74
CA GLU A 83 0.44 22.49 -23.08
C GLU A 83 0.69 21.42 -24.15
N LYS A 84 1.67 20.54 -23.94
CA LYS A 84 2.01 19.41 -24.84
C LYS A 84 1.40 18.10 -24.37
N PHE A 85 1.13 17.97 -23.07
CA PHE A 85 0.80 16.72 -22.41
C PHE A 85 -0.69 16.59 -22.07
N ILE A 86 -1.31 17.60 -21.48
CA ILE A 86 -2.73 17.52 -21.09
C ILE A 86 -3.60 17.51 -22.35
N ASN A 87 -4.65 16.67 -22.35
CA ASN A 87 -5.55 16.40 -23.48
C ASN A 87 -4.89 15.71 -24.69
N SER A 88 -3.64 15.27 -24.55
CA SER A 88 -3.04 14.35 -25.50
C SER A 88 -3.50 12.92 -25.24
N PHE A 89 -3.27 12.04 -26.21
CA PHE A 89 -3.51 10.61 -26.04
C PHE A 89 -2.35 9.79 -26.59
N PHE A 90 -2.14 8.62 -25.99
CA PHE A 90 -1.13 7.67 -26.41
C PHE A 90 -1.80 6.51 -27.13
N ILE A 91 -1.35 6.23 -28.34
CA ILE A 91 -1.84 5.10 -29.16
C ILE A 91 -0.72 4.12 -29.46
N VAL A 92 -1.09 2.86 -29.67
CA VAL A 92 -0.21 1.80 -30.17
C VAL A 92 -0.84 1.14 -31.39
N ASP A 93 -0.02 0.63 -32.30
CA ASP A 93 -0.48 -0.18 -33.43
C ASP A 93 0.10 -1.60 -33.34
N ASN A 94 -0.07 -2.42 -34.38
CA ASN A 94 0.39 -3.81 -34.36
C ASN A 94 1.93 -3.94 -34.26
N SER A 95 2.69 -2.87 -34.49
CA SER A 95 4.15 -2.85 -34.33
C SER A 95 4.61 -2.81 -32.87
N LYS A 96 3.69 -2.62 -31.92
CA LYS A 96 3.93 -2.45 -30.47
C LYS A 96 4.61 -1.15 -30.06
N TYR A 97 5.05 -0.34 -31.03
CA TYR A 97 5.47 1.02 -30.75
C TYR A 97 4.27 1.92 -30.51
N GLY A 98 4.48 2.91 -29.66
CA GLY A 98 3.48 3.90 -29.35
C GLY A 98 3.80 5.27 -29.90
N LEU A 99 2.74 6.05 -30.05
CA LEU A 99 2.76 7.39 -30.58
C LEU A 99 1.96 8.30 -29.65
N TRP A 100 2.62 9.35 -29.20
CA TRP A 100 1.98 10.41 -28.44
C TRP A 100 1.34 11.40 -29.39
N VAL A 101 0.01 11.54 -29.38
CA VAL A 101 -0.70 12.50 -30.25
C VAL A 101 -1.12 13.69 -29.40
N SER A 102 -0.56 14.85 -29.70
CA SER A 102 -0.75 16.07 -28.92
C SER A 102 -1.56 17.12 -29.70
N PRO A 103 -2.55 17.79 -29.08
CA PRO A 103 -3.23 18.92 -29.69
C PRO A 103 -2.37 20.19 -29.74
N TYR A 104 -1.13 20.15 -29.24
CA TYR A 104 -0.22 21.29 -29.27
C TYR A 104 0.04 21.79 -30.70
N ASN A 105 -0.15 23.09 -30.92
CA ASN A 105 -0.04 23.76 -32.22
C ASN A 105 -0.94 23.16 -33.33
N ILE A 106 -2.08 22.56 -32.98
CA ILE A 106 -3.08 22.13 -33.95
C ILE A 106 -3.65 23.31 -34.75
N ASP A 107 -3.98 23.09 -36.03
CA ASP A 107 -4.61 24.09 -36.88
C ASP A 107 -5.84 24.73 -36.21
N LYS A 108 -5.92 26.06 -36.26
CA LYS A 108 -6.99 26.83 -35.60
C LYS A 108 -8.37 26.38 -36.08
N GLY A 109 -9.25 26.04 -35.14
CA GLY A 109 -10.62 25.58 -35.42
C GLY A 109 -10.70 24.11 -35.84
N PHE A 110 -9.60 23.37 -35.75
CA PHE A 110 -9.58 21.91 -35.87
C PHE A 110 -9.36 21.28 -34.48
N SER A 111 -9.97 20.13 -34.25
CA SER A 111 -9.89 19.39 -33.00
C SER A 111 -9.73 17.91 -33.27
N LEU A 112 -8.95 17.24 -32.44
CA LEU A 112 -8.88 15.79 -32.40
C LEU A 112 -10.16 15.20 -31.77
N PRO A 113 -10.43 13.90 -31.96
CA PRO A 113 -11.52 13.22 -31.28
C PRO A 113 -11.40 13.38 -29.75
N SER A 114 -12.49 13.77 -29.10
CA SER A 114 -12.57 13.93 -27.64
C SER A 114 -13.20 12.73 -26.93
N ASP A 115 -13.96 11.91 -27.67
CA ASP A 115 -14.61 10.71 -27.14
C ASP A 115 -13.66 9.51 -27.30
N LEU A 116 -12.63 9.47 -26.43
CA LEU A 116 -11.61 8.44 -26.41
C LEU A 116 -11.55 7.79 -25.02
N ALA A 117 -11.43 6.47 -25.01
CA ALA A 117 -11.20 5.67 -23.82
C ALA A 117 -10.10 4.62 -24.10
N VAL A 118 -9.59 4.01 -23.03
CA VAL A 118 -8.60 2.93 -23.15
C VAL A 118 -9.24 1.75 -23.91
N GLY A 119 -8.63 1.38 -25.03
CA GLY A 119 -9.12 0.34 -25.95
C GLY A 119 -9.91 0.86 -27.16
N SER A 120 -10.22 2.17 -27.25
CA SER A 120 -10.81 2.72 -28.48
C SER A 120 -9.88 2.44 -29.66
N LYS A 121 -10.44 1.97 -30.77
CA LYS A 121 -9.69 1.73 -32.02
C LYS A 121 -9.86 2.91 -32.97
N ILE A 122 -8.78 3.34 -33.58
CA ILE A 122 -8.72 4.48 -34.49
C ILE A 122 -8.25 3.99 -35.87
N THR A 123 -9.01 4.35 -36.90
CA THR A 123 -8.58 4.26 -38.31
C THR A 123 -8.64 5.64 -38.95
N GLY A 124 -7.99 5.79 -40.11
CA GLY A 124 -7.96 7.02 -40.89
C GLY A 124 -6.56 7.59 -41.00
N SER A 125 -6.43 8.90 -41.16
CA SER A 125 -5.14 9.57 -41.35
C SER A 125 -4.96 10.73 -40.40
N ILE A 126 -3.74 10.92 -39.92
CA ILE A 126 -3.31 12.09 -39.15
C ILE A 126 -2.09 12.72 -39.80
N ILE A 127 -2.06 14.05 -39.85
CA ILE A 127 -1.03 14.82 -40.53
C ILE A 127 -0.43 15.81 -39.55
N GLY A 128 0.89 15.90 -39.48
CA GLY A 128 1.59 16.82 -38.58
C GLY A 128 3.08 16.55 -38.53
N ASP A 129 3.69 16.98 -37.43
CA ASP A 129 5.12 16.84 -37.17
C ASP A 129 5.38 15.75 -36.15
N TYR A 130 6.33 14.87 -36.46
CA TYR A 130 6.84 13.83 -35.57
C TYR A 130 8.24 14.19 -35.10
N ASN A 131 8.40 14.54 -33.83
CA ASN A 131 9.68 15.01 -33.31
C ASN A 131 9.86 14.67 -31.84
N GLU A 132 11.12 14.43 -31.45
CA GLU A 132 11.54 14.46 -30.05
C GLU A 132 11.63 15.93 -29.61
N GLY A 133 10.81 16.32 -28.64
CA GLY A 133 10.79 17.68 -28.12
C GLY A 133 11.51 17.83 -26.79
N GLU A 134 10.84 18.47 -25.83
CA GLU A 134 11.38 18.68 -24.49
C GLU A 134 11.27 17.39 -23.66
N SER A 135 12.29 17.15 -22.82
CA SER A 135 12.43 15.95 -21.97
C SER A 135 12.70 14.63 -22.70
N GLY A 136 12.89 14.64 -24.02
CA GLY A 136 13.22 13.44 -24.81
C GLY A 136 12.02 12.57 -25.17
N MET A 137 10.80 13.08 -24.95
CA MET A 137 9.58 12.42 -25.35
C MET A 137 9.24 12.76 -26.81
N VAL A 138 8.84 11.74 -27.56
CA VAL A 138 8.48 11.90 -28.98
C VAL A 138 6.98 12.14 -29.08
N TYR A 139 6.59 13.21 -29.74
CA TYR A 139 5.18 13.51 -30.00
C TYR A 139 4.91 13.72 -31.48
N PHE A 140 3.65 13.48 -31.83
CA PHE A 140 2.99 13.86 -33.06
C PHE A 140 2.11 15.07 -32.77
N GLY A 141 2.56 16.24 -33.21
CA GLY A 141 1.92 17.53 -32.93
C GLY A 141 1.85 18.39 -34.19
N ALA A 142 1.61 19.70 -34.02
CA ALA A 142 1.46 20.62 -35.16
C ALA A 142 0.44 20.09 -36.20
N ILE A 143 -0.67 19.57 -35.70
CA ILE A 143 -1.57 18.73 -36.50
C ILE A 143 -2.33 19.60 -37.50
N HIS A 144 -2.29 19.18 -38.77
CA HIS A 144 -2.96 19.86 -39.86
C HIS A 144 -4.34 19.29 -40.12
N LYS A 145 -5.33 20.15 -40.39
CA LYS A 145 -6.62 19.73 -40.91
C LYS A 145 -6.47 19.17 -42.32
N THR A 146 -5.70 19.86 -43.16
CA THR A 146 -5.37 19.49 -44.54
C THR A 146 -3.97 19.96 -44.90
N LYS A 147 -3.22 19.17 -45.67
CA LYS A 147 -1.88 19.54 -46.14
C LYS A 147 -1.59 18.90 -47.49
N ASP A 148 -0.98 19.68 -48.39
CA ASP A 148 -0.44 19.15 -49.64
C ASP A 148 0.95 18.59 -49.40
N ILE A 149 1.13 17.30 -49.73
CA ILE A 149 2.41 16.60 -49.63
C ILE A 149 2.65 15.90 -50.96
N ASP A 150 3.75 16.27 -51.62
CA ASP A 150 4.18 15.71 -52.91
C ASP A 150 3.07 15.71 -53.99
N GLY A 151 2.29 16.81 -54.05
CA GLY A 151 1.21 16.99 -55.02
C GLY A 151 -0.10 16.29 -54.67
N THR A 152 -0.21 15.65 -53.49
CA THR A 152 -1.44 15.05 -52.98
C THR A 152 -1.94 15.79 -51.75
N THR A 153 -3.20 16.23 -51.76
CA THR A 153 -3.86 16.82 -50.60
C THR A 153 -4.31 15.74 -49.63
N TYR A 154 -3.72 15.70 -48.45
CA TYR A 154 -4.17 14.84 -47.36
C TYR A 154 -5.08 15.61 -46.41
N LYS A 155 -5.99 14.88 -45.76
CA LYS A 155 -6.87 15.41 -44.71
C LYS A 155 -6.72 14.58 -43.44
N THR A 156 -6.57 15.23 -42.29
CA THR A 156 -6.69 14.54 -41.01
C THR A 156 -8.15 14.15 -40.81
N SER A 157 -8.41 12.85 -40.71
CA SER A 157 -9.74 12.28 -40.57
C SER A 157 -9.59 10.98 -39.80
N LEU A 158 -10.05 10.96 -38.56
CA LEU A 158 -9.97 9.81 -37.67
C LEU A 158 -11.37 9.29 -37.38
N THR A 159 -11.55 7.97 -37.48
CA THR A 159 -12.77 7.25 -37.11
C THR A 159 -12.49 6.43 -35.87
N VAL A 160 -13.32 6.62 -34.84
CA VAL A 160 -13.19 5.93 -33.55
C VAL A 160 -14.19 4.79 -33.46
N TYR A 161 -13.72 3.62 -33.02
CA TYR A 161 -14.55 2.45 -32.74
C TYR A 161 -14.38 2.03 -31.27
N HIS A 162 -15.49 1.98 -30.56
CA HIS A 162 -15.53 1.74 -29.10
C HIS A 162 -15.59 0.25 -28.72
N SER A 163 -15.59 -0.67 -29.69
CA SER A 163 -15.76 -2.11 -29.43
C SER A 163 -14.61 -2.74 -28.63
N GLY A 164 -13.42 -2.15 -28.70
CA GLY A 164 -12.21 -2.60 -27.99
C GLY A 164 -12.05 -2.05 -26.58
N GLU A 165 -12.95 -1.19 -26.12
CA GLU A 165 -12.82 -0.50 -24.84
C GLU A 165 -12.95 -1.43 -23.64
N ALA A 166 -12.21 -1.08 -22.60
CA ALA A 166 -12.35 -1.67 -21.27
C ALA A 166 -13.72 -1.32 -20.68
N SER A 167 -14.32 -2.23 -19.92
CA SER A 167 -15.53 -1.91 -19.17
C SER A 167 -15.23 -1.02 -17.98
N ALA A 168 -16.17 -0.14 -17.64
CA ALA A 168 -16.04 0.75 -16.49
C ALA A 168 -15.90 0.00 -15.15
N ASP A 169 -16.40 -1.23 -15.07
CA ASP A 169 -16.31 -2.10 -13.89
C ASP A 169 -15.03 -2.97 -13.86
N GLY A 170 -14.16 -2.84 -14.86
CA GLY A 170 -12.90 -3.60 -14.96
C GLY A 170 -13.03 -5.09 -15.33
N THR A 171 -14.25 -5.62 -15.50
CA THR A 171 -14.48 -7.05 -15.80
C THR A 171 -14.03 -7.46 -17.21
N LYS A 172 -14.03 -6.51 -18.15
CA LYS A 172 -13.52 -6.66 -19.50
C LYS A 172 -12.34 -5.69 -19.68
N PRO A 173 -11.08 -6.15 -19.61
CA PRO A 173 -9.94 -5.29 -19.90
C PRO A 173 -9.85 -4.98 -21.40
N ALA A 174 -9.29 -3.81 -21.74
CA ALA A 174 -8.89 -3.50 -23.09
C ALA A 174 -7.71 -4.39 -23.51
N VAL A 175 -7.68 -4.76 -24.80
CA VAL A 175 -6.60 -5.57 -25.38
C VAL A 175 -5.81 -4.70 -26.35
N TYR A 176 -4.53 -4.54 -26.06
CA TYR A 176 -3.56 -3.86 -26.91
C TYR A 176 -2.20 -4.52 -26.79
N PRO A 177 -1.29 -4.31 -27.76
CA PRO A 177 0.07 -4.81 -27.67
C PRO A 177 0.82 -4.23 -26.48
N VAL A 178 1.51 -5.11 -25.75
CA VAL A 178 2.36 -4.78 -24.60
C VAL A 178 3.68 -5.54 -24.74
N THR A 179 4.78 -4.90 -24.35
CA THR A 179 6.11 -5.49 -24.35
C THR A 179 6.48 -5.96 -22.95
N GLU A 180 6.68 -7.25 -22.77
CA GLU A 180 7.20 -7.78 -21.51
C GLU A 180 8.71 -7.51 -21.41
N VAL A 181 9.11 -6.93 -20.27
CA VAL A 181 10.50 -6.64 -19.93
C VAL A 181 10.84 -7.49 -18.71
N LYS A 182 11.96 -8.20 -18.80
CA LYS A 182 12.35 -9.19 -17.79
C LYS A 182 12.64 -8.57 -16.42
N ASP A 183 13.30 -7.42 -16.41
CA ASP A 183 13.79 -6.74 -15.21
C ASP A 183 13.97 -5.23 -15.46
N VAL A 184 14.00 -4.46 -14.37
CA VAL A 184 14.23 -3.00 -14.43
C VAL A 184 15.57 -2.65 -15.07
N ASN A 185 16.62 -3.42 -14.78
CA ASN A 185 17.98 -3.12 -15.25
C ASN A 185 18.05 -3.10 -16.79
N THR A 186 17.26 -3.93 -17.46
CA THR A 186 17.16 -3.96 -18.93
C THR A 186 16.77 -2.60 -19.52
N ILE A 187 15.86 -1.87 -18.86
CA ILE A 187 15.33 -0.58 -19.33
C ILE A 187 15.98 0.63 -18.63
N ALA A 188 16.72 0.40 -17.55
CA ALA A 188 17.60 1.40 -16.94
C ALA A 188 18.98 1.48 -17.62
N ASN A 189 19.42 0.39 -18.27
CA ASN A 189 20.74 0.31 -18.89
C ASN A 189 20.91 1.32 -20.04
N THR A 190 21.98 2.11 -19.96
CA THR A 190 22.32 3.17 -20.92
C THR A 190 23.25 2.70 -22.04
N ASN A 191 23.73 1.44 -22.03
CA ASN A 191 24.60 0.89 -23.07
C ASN A 191 24.49 -0.64 -23.26
N PRO A 192 23.31 -1.21 -23.58
CA PRO A 192 23.21 -2.62 -23.92
C PRO A 192 23.72 -2.91 -25.34
N ALA A 193 24.08 -4.18 -25.58
CA ALA A 193 24.54 -4.67 -26.88
C ALA A 193 23.54 -4.44 -28.04
N ASP A 194 22.24 -4.36 -27.72
CA ASP A 194 21.14 -4.21 -28.68
C ASP A 194 20.67 -2.74 -28.84
N GLY A 195 21.49 -1.77 -28.42
CA GLY A 195 21.17 -0.34 -28.45
C GLY A 195 20.64 0.19 -27.12
N ASN A 196 20.73 1.50 -26.89
CA ASN A 196 20.48 2.14 -25.59
C ASN A 196 18.98 2.47 -25.34
N PRO A 197 18.28 1.71 -24.49
CA PRO A 197 16.86 1.91 -24.20
C PRO A 197 16.60 3.07 -23.25
N ALA A 198 17.59 3.55 -22.51
CA ALA A 198 17.39 4.59 -21.53
C ALA A 198 17.54 6.01 -22.11
N THR A 199 18.51 6.22 -23.01
CA THR A 199 18.89 7.57 -23.45
C THR A 199 18.96 7.74 -24.96
N ALA A 200 19.08 6.66 -25.75
CA ALA A 200 19.00 6.83 -27.20
C ALA A 200 17.57 7.21 -27.57
N SER A 201 17.44 8.30 -28.29
CA SER A 201 16.20 8.68 -28.96
C SER A 201 15.71 7.49 -29.76
N TYR A 202 14.48 7.03 -29.49
CA TYR A 202 13.89 5.85 -30.12
C TYR A 202 14.57 4.50 -29.78
N GLY A 203 15.19 4.36 -28.61
CA GLY A 203 15.61 3.06 -28.08
C GLY A 203 14.44 2.06 -28.01
N LYS A 204 14.70 0.77 -28.22
CA LYS A 204 13.70 -0.30 -28.42
C LYS A 204 12.46 -0.26 -27.52
N TYR A 205 12.61 0.11 -26.24
CA TYR A 205 11.52 0.14 -25.26
C TYR A 205 10.89 1.54 -25.08
N LEU A 206 11.53 2.61 -25.58
CA LEU A 206 11.01 3.97 -25.43
C LEU A 206 9.79 4.21 -26.31
N ASN A 207 8.84 4.94 -25.74
CA ASN A 207 7.51 5.19 -26.28
C ASN A 207 6.82 3.87 -26.62
N THR A 208 6.90 2.88 -25.73
CA THR A 208 6.14 1.63 -25.82
C THR A 208 5.39 1.40 -24.51
N ILE A 209 4.39 0.54 -24.56
CA ILE A 209 3.76 0.02 -23.34
C ILE A 209 4.58 -1.17 -22.89
N ILE A 210 5.10 -1.09 -21.67
CA ILE A 210 5.88 -2.18 -21.08
C ILE A 210 5.17 -2.79 -19.88
N LYS A 211 5.48 -4.06 -19.61
CA LYS A 211 5.28 -4.72 -18.31
C LYS A 211 6.63 -5.07 -17.73
N VAL A 212 6.93 -4.60 -16.52
CA VAL A 212 8.23 -4.84 -15.88
C VAL A 212 8.05 -5.14 -14.39
N PRO A 213 8.68 -6.21 -13.85
CA PRO A 213 8.72 -6.44 -12.42
C PRO A 213 9.70 -5.49 -11.74
N GLY A 214 9.41 -5.07 -10.51
CA GLY A 214 10.35 -4.28 -9.71
C GLY A 214 9.83 -3.95 -8.32
N THR A 215 10.59 -3.16 -7.57
CA THR A 215 10.26 -2.66 -6.23
C THR A 215 10.22 -1.14 -6.24
N ILE A 216 9.20 -0.55 -5.62
CA ILE A 216 9.08 0.90 -5.50
C ILE A 216 10.01 1.39 -4.39
N LYS A 217 10.84 2.40 -4.70
CA LYS A 217 11.65 3.14 -3.74
C LYS A 217 11.31 4.62 -3.79
N LYS A 218 11.44 5.28 -2.66
CA LYS A 218 11.32 6.74 -2.56
C LYS A 218 12.70 7.35 -2.30
N ALA A 219 12.92 8.53 -2.87
CA ALA A 219 14.05 9.37 -2.50
C ALA A 219 13.69 10.86 -2.57
N SER A 220 14.56 11.68 -2.02
CA SER A 220 14.53 13.12 -2.24
C SER A 220 15.51 13.48 -3.35
N ASN A 221 15.10 14.31 -4.28
CA ASN A 221 16.01 14.90 -5.26
C ASN A 221 16.83 16.05 -4.64
N LYS A 222 17.69 16.68 -5.45
CA LYS A 222 18.59 17.76 -4.99
C LYS A 222 17.85 18.98 -4.42
N ASP A 223 16.59 19.17 -4.79
CA ASP A 223 15.72 20.25 -4.34
C ASP A 223 14.78 19.83 -3.19
N ASN A 224 15.02 18.66 -2.58
CA ASN A 224 14.17 18.03 -1.56
C ASN A 224 12.75 17.66 -2.02
N ASN A 225 12.50 17.61 -3.34
CA ASN A 225 11.24 17.08 -3.85
C ASN A 225 11.25 15.55 -3.76
N THR A 226 10.09 14.98 -3.43
CA THR A 226 9.93 13.51 -3.37
C THR A 226 9.88 12.94 -4.79
N GLU A 227 10.77 12.00 -5.07
CA GLU A 227 10.80 11.21 -6.30
C GLU A 227 10.59 9.73 -5.97
N PHE A 228 9.99 9.00 -6.92
CA PHE A 228 9.80 7.56 -6.82
C PHE A 228 10.53 6.86 -7.95
N TYR A 229 11.07 5.70 -7.63
CA TYR A 229 11.86 4.86 -8.52
C TYR A 229 11.33 3.45 -8.50
N LEU A 230 11.51 2.77 -9.62
CA LEU A 230 11.41 1.33 -9.69
C LEU A 230 12.81 0.74 -9.77
N VAL A 231 13.11 -0.28 -8.95
CA VAL A 231 14.41 -0.99 -8.91
C VAL A 231 14.21 -2.50 -9.01
N GLN A 232 15.23 -3.22 -9.48
CA GLN A 232 15.20 -4.69 -9.50
C GLN A 232 15.57 -5.31 -8.14
N ASP A 233 16.57 -4.76 -7.46
CA ASP A 233 17.05 -5.17 -6.14
C ASP A 233 16.70 -4.06 -5.14
N GLU A 234 16.10 -4.41 -4.01
CA GLU A 234 15.74 -3.46 -2.94
C GLU A 234 16.98 -2.74 -2.39
N LYS A 235 18.16 -3.35 -2.50
CA LYS A 235 19.45 -2.76 -2.09
C LYS A 235 19.98 -1.71 -3.07
N THR A 236 19.46 -1.63 -4.29
CA THR A 236 19.86 -0.60 -5.26
C THR A 236 19.60 0.78 -4.68
N GLY A 237 20.60 1.67 -4.73
CA GLY A 237 20.44 3.04 -4.27
C GLY A 237 19.58 3.86 -5.23
N THR A 238 19.27 5.08 -4.84
CA THR A 238 18.50 6.03 -5.66
C THR A 238 19.35 7.19 -6.17
N SER A 239 20.67 7.08 -6.02
CA SER A 239 21.63 8.11 -6.39
C SER A 239 21.86 8.17 -7.91
N GLU A 240 22.68 9.12 -8.37
CA GLU A 240 23.14 9.15 -9.77
C GLU A 240 24.00 7.92 -10.12
N ASP A 241 24.74 7.37 -9.14
CA ASP A 241 25.59 6.18 -9.35
C ASP A 241 24.75 4.92 -9.67
N ASP A 242 23.48 4.91 -9.27
CA ASP A 242 22.55 3.80 -9.46
C ASP A 242 21.68 3.93 -10.73
N MET A 243 21.85 4.98 -11.53
CA MET A 243 20.98 5.29 -12.69
C MET A 243 20.82 4.14 -13.69
N SER A 244 21.81 3.24 -13.81
CA SER A 244 21.74 2.09 -14.71
C SER A 244 20.95 0.89 -14.15
N ASN A 245 20.48 0.98 -12.89
CA ASN A 245 19.77 -0.08 -12.17
C ASN A 245 18.40 0.38 -11.63
N ARG A 246 17.97 1.60 -11.97
CA ARG A 246 16.69 2.19 -11.55
C ARG A 246 16.06 2.97 -12.70
N ILE A 247 14.73 3.06 -12.69
CA ILE A 247 14.00 3.99 -13.56
C ILE A 247 13.11 4.90 -12.72
N TYR A 248 12.84 6.09 -13.23
CA TYR A 248 11.83 6.96 -12.65
C TYR A 248 10.45 6.34 -12.75
N PHE A 249 9.63 6.57 -11.73
CA PHE A 249 8.32 5.97 -11.61
C PHE A 249 7.32 7.02 -11.16
N ASN A 250 6.20 7.15 -11.85
CA ASN A 250 5.10 7.99 -11.37
C ASN A 250 3.73 7.40 -11.69
N SER A 251 2.74 7.84 -10.92
CA SER A 251 1.33 7.49 -11.08
C SER A 251 0.50 8.75 -11.36
N SER A 252 1.07 9.75 -12.05
CA SER A 252 0.44 11.07 -12.21
C SER A 252 -0.93 11.00 -12.88
N GLN A 253 -1.15 9.98 -13.71
CA GLN A 253 -2.41 9.77 -14.44
C GLN A 253 -3.43 8.91 -13.69
N LEU A 254 -3.16 8.55 -12.43
CA LEU A 254 -4.04 7.72 -11.61
C LEU A 254 -4.61 8.52 -10.46
N ASP A 255 -5.93 8.70 -10.48
CA ASP A 255 -6.66 9.38 -9.42
C ASP A 255 -6.63 8.58 -8.11
N GLY A 256 -6.42 9.26 -6.98
CA GLY A 256 -6.50 8.66 -5.64
C GLY A 256 -5.33 7.76 -5.25
N ILE A 257 -4.24 7.75 -6.04
CA ILE A 257 -3.03 6.97 -5.72
C ILE A 257 -2.04 7.79 -4.88
N ASN A 258 -1.72 7.30 -3.67
CA ASN A 258 -0.64 7.81 -2.83
C ASN A 258 0.56 6.86 -2.86
N LEU A 259 1.58 7.18 -3.67
CA LEU A 259 2.77 6.32 -3.84
C LEU A 259 3.59 6.10 -2.57
N ASN A 260 3.46 6.97 -1.56
CA ASN A 260 4.14 6.76 -0.27
C ASN A 260 3.70 5.44 0.40
N ASP A 261 2.45 5.04 0.20
CA ASP A 261 1.90 3.83 0.85
C ASP A 261 2.45 2.53 0.22
N TYR A 262 2.99 2.64 -0.99
CA TYR A 262 3.51 1.54 -1.81
C TYR A 262 5.04 1.43 -1.79
N VAL A 263 5.71 2.28 -1.03
CA VAL A 263 7.15 2.20 -0.83
C VAL A 263 7.54 0.82 -0.27
N GLY A 264 8.59 0.23 -0.84
CA GLY A 264 9.09 -1.09 -0.48
C GLY A 264 8.23 -2.25 -1.02
N THR A 265 7.16 -1.97 -1.77
CA THR A 265 6.34 -3.02 -2.39
C THR A 265 6.93 -3.45 -3.73
N SER A 266 6.92 -4.76 -3.98
CA SER A 266 7.33 -5.36 -5.26
C SER A 266 6.13 -5.89 -6.04
N GLY A 267 6.11 -5.67 -7.34
CA GLY A 267 5.02 -6.08 -8.24
C GLY A 267 5.42 -6.02 -9.71
N THR A 268 4.44 -6.20 -10.60
CA THR A 268 4.62 -6.01 -12.06
C THR A 268 3.88 -4.76 -12.49
N PHE A 269 4.59 -3.83 -13.12
CA PHE A 269 4.08 -2.51 -13.46
C PHE A 269 3.88 -2.39 -14.96
N GLU A 270 2.69 -1.95 -15.35
CA GLU A 270 2.34 -1.67 -16.74
C GLU A 270 2.23 -0.16 -16.97
N GLY A 271 3.01 0.37 -17.92
CA GLY A 271 3.02 1.80 -18.19
C GLY A 271 3.71 2.16 -19.49
N ILE A 272 3.70 3.45 -19.80
CA ILE A 272 4.43 4.00 -20.94
C ILE A 272 5.85 4.30 -20.48
N LEU A 273 6.83 3.67 -21.11
CA LEU A 273 8.23 4.01 -20.90
C LEU A 273 8.60 5.22 -21.77
N VAL A 274 9.01 6.31 -21.15
CA VAL A 274 9.46 7.53 -21.81
C VAL A 274 10.87 7.89 -21.36
N LYS A 275 11.55 8.70 -22.15
CA LYS A 275 12.82 9.31 -21.76
C LYS A 275 12.55 10.49 -20.82
N ARG A 276 13.46 10.72 -19.89
CA ARG A 276 13.46 11.81 -18.91
C ARG A 276 14.83 12.48 -18.92
N ASN A 277 14.85 13.81 -18.93
CA ASN A 277 16.05 14.64 -18.77
C ASN A 277 17.25 14.25 -19.66
N GLN A 278 16.98 13.70 -20.85
CA GLN A 278 17.96 13.26 -21.84
C GLN A 278 18.80 12.00 -21.50
N SER A 279 18.83 11.56 -20.24
CA SER A 279 19.76 10.52 -19.77
C SER A 279 19.10 9.39 -18.97
N GLU A 280 17.80 9.45 -18.71
CA GLU A 280 17.10 8.46 -17.86
C GLU A 280 15.79 8.01 -18.49
N SER A 281 15.32 6.84 -18.06
CA SER A 281 13.97 6.36 -18.37
C SER A 281 13.00 6.66 -17.24
N LYS A 282 11.76 6.92 -17.61
CA LYS A 282 10.62 7.10 -16.72
C LYS A 282 9.46 6.23 -17.16
N LEU A 283 8.87 5.53 -16.21
CA LEU A 283 7.63 4.78 -16.38
C LEU A 283 6.45 5.62 -15.87
N ILE A 284 5.56 5.99 -16.78
CA ILE A 284 4.26 6.59 -16.46
C ILE A 284 3.25 5.46 -16.38
N VAL A 285 2.80 5.13 -15.17
CA VAL A 285 1.96 3.95 -14.94
C VAL A 285 0.48 4.27 -15.21
N LEU A 286 -0.23 3.34 -15.84
CA LEU A 286 -1.55 3.60 -16.42
C LEU A 286 -2.72 2.85 -15.77
N LYS A 287 -2.47 1.88 -14.89
CA LYS A 287 -3.55 1.06 -14.31
C LYS A 287 -3.37 0.86 -12.82
N GLY A 288 -4.24 1.33 -11.93
CA GLY A 288 -4.07 1.10 -10.48
C GLY A 288 -4.04 -0.37 -10.00
N ASP A 289 -4.21 -1.36 -10.88
CA ASP A 289 -4.22 -2.80 -10.54
C ASP A 289 -2.81 -3.44 -10.46
N PHE A 290 -1.73 -2.67 -10.68
CA PHE A 290 -0.33 -3.17 -10.57
C PHE A 290 0.10 -3.57 -9.15
N PHE A 291 -0.73 -3.31 -8.14
CA PHE A 291 -0.36 -3.58 -6.76
C PHE A 291 -0.47 -5.04 -6.34
N LYS A 292 -0.28 -6.05 -7.20
CA LYS A 292 -0.08 -7.40 -6.67
C LYS A 292 1.25 -7.44 -5.91
N VAL A 293 1.15 -7.21 -4.61
CA VAL A 293 2.29 -7.11 -3.71
C VAL A 293 2.69 -8.52 -3.36
N ASN A 294 3.89 -8.95 -3.77
CA ASN A 294 4.42 -10.24 -3.33
C ASN A 294 5.15 -10.14 -1.99
N LYS A 295 5.52 -8.93 -1.55
CA LYS A 295 6.24 -8.65 -0.30
C LYS A 295 5.79 -7.33 0.32
N ILE A 296 5.52 -7.31 1.63
CA ILE A 296 5.13 -6.10 2.37
C ILE A 296 5.88 -5.95 3.70
N TYR A 297 6.35 -4.73 3.97
CA TYR A 297 6.83 -4.30 5.29
C TYR A 297 5.71 -3.56 6.01
N LEU A 298 5.33 -4.04 7.19
CA LEU A 298 4.31 -3.43 8.06
C LEU A 298 4.99 -2.89 9.31
N ASP A 299 4.91 -1.58 9.50
CA ASP A 299 5.56 -0.91 10.61
C ASP A 299 4.56 -0.42 11.64
N GLU A 300 4.88 -0.58 12.92
CA GLU A 300 4.08 0.01 13.99
C GLU A 300 4.04 1.56 13.94
N ASN A 301 4.91 2.19 13.15
CA ASN A 301 4.97 3.63 12.92
C ASN A 301 4.32 4.06 11.58
N ASP A 302 3.79 3.13 10.79
CA ASP A 302 3.06 3.44 9.54
C ASP A 302 1.84 4.31 9.81
N ALA A 303 1.39 5.09 8.83
CA ALA A 303 0.12 5.81 8.94
C ALA A 303 -1.06 4.87 9.17
N GLU A 304 -2.02 5.28 10.02
CA GLU A 304 -3.31 4.59 10.12
C GLU A 304 -3.99 4.52 8.74
N GLY A 305 -4.61 3.38 8.44
CA GLY A 305 -5.35 3.22 7.19
C GLY A 305 -4.49 2.74 6.03
N ARG A 306 -3.15 2.68 6.15
CA ARG A 306 -2.27 2.19 5.07
C ARG A 306 -2.69 0.80 4.60
N VAL A 307 -2.85 -0.15 5.52
CA VAL A 307 -3.22 -1.53 5.17
C VAL A 307 -4.61 -1.58 4.53
N GLU A 308 -5.57 -0.85 5.09
CA GLU A 308 -6.94 -0.75 4.59
C GLU A 308 -6.98 -0.14 3.18
N TYR A 309 -6.16 0.89 2.94
CA TYR A 309 -6.01 1.52 1.64
C TYR A 309 -5.44 0.55 0.61
N LEU A 310 -4.34 -0.15 0.94
CA LEU A 310 -3.74 -1.16 0.08
C LEU A 310 -4.75 -2.26 -0.30
N VAL A 311 -5.51 -2.75 0.68
CA VAL A 311 -6.61 -3.71 0.45
C VAL A 311 -7.65 -3.15 -0.53
N GLN A 312 -8.12 -1.91 -0.32
CA GLN A 312 -9.14 -1.28 -1.16
C GLN A 312 -8.69 -1.12 -2.61
N GLN A 313 -7.39 -0.89 -2.83
CA GLN A 313 -6.81 -0.83 -4.17
C GLN A 313 -6.57 -2.22 -4.79
N GLY A 314 -6.98 -3.30 -4.11
CA GLY A 314 -6.78 -4.67 -4.58
C GLY A 314 -5.36 -5.16 -4.46
N ALA A 315 -4.52 -4.51 -3.64
CA ALA A 315 -3.09 -4.80 -3.59
C ALA A 315 -2.75 -6.14 -2.91
N LEU A 316 -3.64 -6.59 -2.02
CA LEU A 316 -3.40 -7.70 -1.11
C LEU A 316 -4.43 -8.83 -1.32
N GLN A 317 -4.66 -9.20 -2.58
CA GLN A 317 -5.66 -10.22 -2.97
C GLN A 317 -5.16 -11.66 -2.80
N ASP A 318 -3.85 -11.88 -2.82
CA ASP A 318 -3.20 -13.18 -2.70
C ASP A 318 -2.31 -13.22 -1.45
N LYS A 319 -1.66 -14.36 -1.17
CA LYS A 319 -0.65 -14.43 -0.11
C LYS A 319 0.56 -13.57 -0.46
N VAL A 320 1.07 -12.85 0.52
CA VAL A 320 2.21 -11.94 0.39
C VAL A 320 3.26 -12.29 1.44
N ASP A 321 4.54 -12.15 1.14
CA ASP A 321 5.64 -12.32 2.09
C ASP A 321 5.67 -11.14 3.07
N VAL A 322 5.37 -11.39 4.35
CA VAL A 322 5.15 -10.33 5.34
C VAL A 322 6.36 -10.14 6.25
N TYR A 323 6.73 -8.87 6.45
CA TYR A 323 7.70 -8.40 7.42
C TYR A 323 7.02 -7.44 8.39
N VAL A 324 7.20 -7.63 9.70
CA VAL A 324 6.54 -6.78 10.72
C VAL A 324 7.53 -6.22 11.71
N HIS A 325 7.44 -4.91 11.97
CA HIS A 325 8.08 -4.29 13.13
C HIS A 325 7.10 -4.18 14.29
N ARG A 326 7.43 -4.83 15.41
CA ARG A 326 6.65 -4.78 16.66
C ARG A 326 7.55 -4.89 17.88
N THR A 327 7.80 -3.77 18.56
CA THR A 327 8.69 -3.69 19.74
C THR A 327 8.00 -4.11 21.03
N ASN A 328 8.73 -4.52 22.07
CA ASN A 328 8.16 -4.77 23.41
C ASN A 328 7.07 -5.87 23.45
N LEU A 329 7.32 -7.02 22.81
CA LEU A 329 6.42 -8.17 22.90
C LEU A 329 6.54 -8.88 24.26
N VAL A 330 7.75 -8.97 24.80
CA VAL A 330 8.02 -9.56 26.13
C VAL A 330 8.07 -8.45 27.18
N ASN A 331 7.12 -8.49 28.12
CA ASN A 331 7.05 -7.53 29.21
C ASN A 331 7.81 -8.00 30.46
N LYS A 332 8.22 -7.05 31.30
CA LYS A 332 8.76 -7.37 32.63
C LYS A 332 7.66 -8.00 33.49
N VAL A 333 8.00 -9.06 34.23
CA VAL A 333 7.10 -9.73 35.20
C VAL A 333 5.86 -10.39 34.54
N GLY A 334 5.95 -10.76 33.25
CA GLY A 334 4.86 -11.45 32.55
C GLY A 334 3.57 -10.62 32.44
N ALA A 335 3.65 -9.28 32.46
CA ALA A 335 2.46 -8.43 32.31
C ALA A 335 1.80 -8.59 30.93
N TRP A 336 0.48 -8.38 30.86
CA TRP A 336 -0.27 -8.40 29.59
C TRP A 336 0.13 -7.21 28.70
N ASN A 337 0.22 -7.46 27.39
CA ASN A 337 0.28 -6.44 26.34
C ASN A 337 -0.90 -6.62 25.36
N THR A 338 -1.02 -5.75 24.37
CA THR A 338 -2.02 -5.86 23.30
C THR A 338 -1.40 -6.21 21.95
N ILE A 339 -2.14 -6.92 21.11
CA ILE A 339 -1.73 -7.22 19.75
C ILE A 339 -2.96 -7.24 18.84
N CYS A 340 -2.83 -6.67 17.65
CA CYS A 340 -3.83 -6.72 16.60
C CYS A 340 -3.09 -6.72 15.26
N LEU A 341 -3.20 -7.79 14.49
CA LEU A 341 -2.46 -7.97 13.23
C LEU A 341 -3.44 -8.08 12.08
N PRO A 342 -3.08 -7.63 10.87
CA PRO A 342 -3.95 -7.76 9.71
C PRO A 342 -3.85 -9.15 9.07
N PHE A 343 -3.34 -10.16 9.76
CA PHE A 343 -3.22 -11.53 9.25
C PHE A 343 -3.27 -12.53 10.41
N ASP A 344 -3.50 -13.80 10.07
CA ASP A 344 -3.45 -14.90 11.02
C ASP A 344 -2.00 -15.27 11.37
N LEU A 345 -1.72 -15.46 12.65
CA LEU A 345 -0.39 -15.83 13.14
C LEU A 345 -0.51 -16.92 14.22
N THR A 346 0.09 -18.08 13.97
CA THR A 346 0.11 -19.18 14.94
C THR A 346 1.14 -18.92 16.03
N LYS A 347 1.04 -19.65 17.15
CA LYS A 347 2.07 -19.61 18.20
C LYS A 347 3.47 -19.99 17.69
N GLU A 348 3.53 -20.96 16.79
CA GLU A 348 4.79 -21.48 16.23
C GLU A 348 5.44 -20.45 15.29
N ASP A 349 4.64 -19.82 14.44
CA ASP A 349 5.08 -18.74 13.55
C ASP A 349 5.53 -17.52 14.39
N PHE A 350 4.78 -17.18 15.44
CA PHE A 350 5.13 -16.10 16.36
C PHE A 350 6.51 -16.34 16.98
N LYS A 351 6.77 -17.57 17.47
CA LYS A 351 8.07 -17.95 18.04
C LYS A 351 9.18 -17.86 17.00
N THR A 352 8.92 -18.36 15.80
CA THR A 352 9.91 -18.38 14.71
C THR A 352 10.29 -16.96 14.28
N ALA A 353 9.30 -16.09 14.13
CA ALA A 353 9.50 -14.71 13.68
C ALA A 353 10.17 -13.83 14.73
N PHE A 354 9.69 -13.86 15.97
CA PHE A 354 10.10 -12.91 17.01
C PHE A 354 11.14 -13.47 18.01
N GLY A 355 11.38 -14.79 18.01
CA GLY A 355 12.29 -15.49 18.93
C GLY A 355 11.74 -15.74 20.35
N CYS A 356 10.60 -15.14 20.70
CA CYS A 356 9.95 -15.26 22.00
C CYS A 356 8.67 -16.11 21.95
N GLU A 357 8.27 -16.67 23.10
CA GLU A 357 7.16 -17.61 23.19
C GLU A 357 5.86 -16.91 23.55
N LEU A 358 4.81 -17.07 22.74
CA LEU A 358 3.44 -16.67 23.11
C LEU A 358 2.88 -17.64 24.16
N THR A 359 2.70 -17.15 25.38
CA THR A 359 2.33 -17.97 26.57
C THR A 359 0.86 -17.87 26.95
N ALA A 360 0.20 -16.75 26.59
CA ALA A 360 -1.22 -16.59 26.80
C ALA A 360 -1.80 -15.61 25.78
N LEU A 361 -3.06 -15.83 25.42
CA LEU A 361 -3.85 -15.01 24.53
C LEU A 361 -5.27 -14.91 25.11
N ALA A 362 -5.86 -13.72 25.08
CA ALA A 362 -7.24 -13.52 25.50
C ALA A 362 -7.93 -12.52 24.57
N LYS A 363 -9.15 -12.85 24.12
CA LYS A 363 -9.98 -11.94 23.31
C LYS A 363 -11.07 -11.30 24.17
N PRO A 364 -11.56 -10.11 23.81
CA PRO A 364 -12.74 -9.53 24.44
C PRO A 364 -13.92 -10.53 24.42
N THR A 365 -14.63 -10.65 25.53
CA THR A 365 -15.86 -11.44 25.59
C THR A 365 -16.98 -10.62 24.96
N THR A 366 -17.65 -11.16 23.95
CA THR A 366 -18.67 -10.43 23.17
C THR A 366 -20.02 -11.15 23.19
N THR A 367 -21.12 -10.40 23.16
CA THR A 367 -22.49 -10.94 23.13
C THR A 367 -23.12 -10.93 21.74
N SER A 368 -22.47 -10.28 20.77
CA SER A 368 -22.89 -10.22 19.36
C SER A 368 -22.29 -11.37 18.53
N SER A 369 -22.99 -11.77 17.46
CA SER A 369 -22.43 -12.62 16.40
C SER A 369 -21.15 -11.99 15.81
N GLU A 370 -20.13 -12.80 15.52
CA GLU A 370 -18.78 -12.38 15.05
C GLU A 370 -18.78 -11.74 13.64
N THR A 371 -19.95 -11.48 13.04
CA THR A 371 -20.12 -10.95 11.69
C THR A 371 -20.14 -9.41 11.62
N ALA A 372 -20.11 -8.71 12.75
CA ALA A 372 -20.10 -7.24 12.79
C ALA A 372 -18.68 -6.70 13.02
N GLN A 373 -18.28 -5.68 12.25
CA GLN A 373 -16.98 -5.01 12.42
C GLN A 373 -16.87 -4.30 13.79
N GLN A 374 -18.01 -3.90 14.36
CA GLN A 374 -18.15 -3.45 15.74
C GLN A 374 -18.84 -4.54 16.57
N LEU A 375 -18.13 -5.10 17.55
CA LEU A 375 -18.64 -6.14 18.45
C LEU A 375 -19.14 -5.54 19.77
N VAL A 376 -20.15 -6.15 20.39
CA VAL A 376 -20.67 -5.71 21.69
C VAL A 376 -19.93 -6.46 22.81
N GLY A 377 -19.11 -5.74 23.58
CA GLY A 377 -18.31 -6.27 24.68
C GLY A 377 -19.13 -6.48 25.96
N GLN A 378 -18.83 -7.56 26.68
CA GLN A 378 -19.43 -7.86 27.99
C GLN A 378 -18.68 -7.13 29.11
N ILE A 379 -19.45 -6.46 29.98
CA ILE A 379 -18.94 -5.82 31.21
C ILE A 379 -19.26 -6.69 32.42
N ASN A 380 -18.25 -6.97 33.24
CA ASN A 380 -18.39 -7.64 34.53
C ASN A 380 -17.83 -6.73 35.63
N ASN A 381 -18.66 -6.33 36.59
CA ASN A 381 -18.27 -5.44 37.71
C ASN A 381 -17.53 -4.16 37.27
N GLY A 382 -17.99 -3.53 36.19
CA GLY A 382 -17.40 -2.28 35.67
C GLY A 382 -16.11 -2.47 34.86
N VAL A 383 -15.78 -3.70 34.48
CA VAL A 383 -14.58 -4.03 33.71
C VAL A 383 -14.94 -4.78 32.43
N LEU A 384 -14.29 -4.42 31.31
CA LEU A 384 -14.40 -5.19 30.06
C LEU A 384 -13.83 -6.60 30.28
N ALA A 385 -14.66 -7.61 30.04
CA ALA A 385 -14.28 -9.00 30.23
C ALA A 385 -13.45 -9.51 29.04
N PHE A 386 -12.40 -10.27 29.35
CA PHE A 386 -11.61 -11.00 28.36
C PHE A 386 -11.65 -12.50 28.67
N THR A 387 -11.82 -13.30 27.63
CA THR A 387 -11.79 -14.76 27.69
C THR A 387 -10.42 -15.28 27.28
N LYS A 388 -9.74 -15.98 28.20
CA LYS A 388 -8.48 -16.67 27.90
C LYS A 388 -8.70 -17.81 26.92
N LEU A 389 -7.84 -17.88 25.91
CA LEU A 389 -7.90 -18.89 24.86
C LEU A 389 -6.99 -20.07 25.15
N THR A 390 -7.42 -21.27 24.72
CA THR A 390 -6.62 -22.50 24.74
C THR A 390 -5.77 -22.62 23.48
N ASP A 391 -6.34 -22.28 22.32
CA ASP A 391 -5.62 -22.06 21.06
C ASP A 391 -5.01 -20.66 21.07
N LEU A 392 -3.69 -20.59 20.92
CA LEU A 392 -2.92 -19.34 20.94
C LEU A 392 -2.66 -18.81 19.53
N THR A 393 -3.61 -19.00 18.62
CA THR A 393 -3.59 -18.41 17.28
C THR A 393 -4.18 -17.01 17.30
N ILE A 394 -3.38 -16.02 16.87
CA ILE A 394 -3.83 -14.65 16.65
C ILE A 394 -4.60 -14.64 15.33
N LYS A 395 -5.87 -14.25 15.37
CA LYS A 395 -6.68 -14.04 14.17
C LYS A 395 -6.61 -12.62 13.67
N ALA A 396 -6.64 -12.47 12.35
CA ALA A 396 -6.58 -11.19 11.69
C ALA A 396 -7.68 -10.23 12.20
N GLY A 397 -7.32 -8.97 12.43
CA GLY A 397 -8.23 -7.90 12.86
C GLY A 397 -8.71 -7.98 14.30
N VAL A 398 -8.50 -9.08 15.02
CA VAL A 398 -8.98 -9.22 16.41
C VAL A 398 -8.04 -8.51 17.38
N PRO A 399 -8.53 -7.59 18.24
CA PRO A 399 -7.71 -6.95 19.25
C PRO A 399 -7.57 -7.89 20.46
N TYR A 400 -6.38 -8.44 20.68
CA TYR A 400 -6.09 -9.38 21.77
C TYR A 400 -5.31 -8.74 22.91
N LEU A 401 -5.48 -9.32 24.10
CA LEU A 401 -4.46 -9.31 25.14
C LEU A 401 -3.52 -10.50 24.94
N MET A 402 -2.22 -10.30 25.12
CA MET A 402 -1.22 -11.37 25.04
C MET A 402 -0.17 -11.29 26.16
N GLN A 403 0.45 -12.44 26.46
CA GLN A 403 1.67 -12.54 27.26
C GLN A 403 2.71 -13.32 26.47
N ALA A 404 3.93 -12.79 26.38
CA ALA A 404 5.08 -13.52 25.84
C ALA A 404 6.19 -13.68 26.88
N SER A 405 7.02 -14.71 26.70
CA SER A 405 8.17 -15.01 27.56
C SER A 405 9.40 -15.39 26.73
N GLY A 406 10.56 -15.47 27.38
CA GLY A 406 11.84 -15.70 26.70
C GLY A 406 12.43 -14.40 26.14
N THR A 407 13.38 -14.52 25.21
CA THR A 407 14.10 -13.38 24.62
C THR A 407 13.51 -13.05 23.26
N GLN A 408 13.02 -11.84 23.08
CA GLN A 408 12.69 -11.33 21.74
C GLN A 408 14.00 -11.09 20.98
N THR A 409 14.11 -11.58 19.74
CA THR A 409 15.33 -11.52 18.91
C THR A 409 15.19 -10.64 17.67
N ALA A 410 13.98 -10.18 17.36
CA ALA A 410 13.68 -9.25 16.27
C ALA A 410 12.84 -8.07 16.79
N CYS A 411 12.82 -6.96 16.07
CA CYS A 411 12.11 -5.72 16.44
C CYS A 411 12.61 -5.15 17.79
N LEU A 412 13.92 -5.16 18.00
CA LEU A 412 14.55 -4.86 19.29
C LEU A 412 14.58 -3.37 19.63
N LYS A 413 14.57 -2.52 18.60
CA LYS A 413 14.80 -1.07 18.73
C LYS A 413 13.70 -0.28 18.06
N THR A 414 13.39 0.87 18.66
CA THR A 414 12.66 1.96 18.03
C THR A 414 13.69 2.95 17.48
N ILE A 415 13.60 3.26 16.19
CA ILE A 415 14.45 4.26 15.52
C ILE A 415 13.66 5.57 15.45
N PRO A 416 14.19 6.69 15.99
CA PRO A 416 13.54 8.00 15.87
C PRO A 416 13.41 8.42 14.40
N GLY A 417 12.21 8.84 13.98
CA GLY A 417 11.97 9.28 12.60
C GLY A 417 11.79 8.13 11.60
N ALA A 418 11.66 6.88 12.07
CA ALA A 418 11.46 5.71 11.22
C ALA A 418 10.29 5.85 10.24
N GLU A 419 9.27 6.64 10.57
CA GLU A 419 8.14 6.91 9.67
C GLU A 419 8.50 7.63 8.36
N ASN A 420 9.71 8.18 8.26
CA ASN A 420 10.21 8.90 7.08
C ASN A 420 11.35 8.13 6.40
N MET A 421 11.65 6.92 6.87
CA MET A 421 12.74 6.09 6.37
C MET A 421 12.19 4.90 5.58
N GLU A 422 12.93 4.51 4.56
CA GLU A 422 12.65 3.29 3.81
C GLU A 422 13.05 2.05 4.64
N PRO A 423 12.39 0.89 4.42
CA PRO A 423 12.72 -0.35 5.12
C PRO A 423 14.22 -0.72 5.07
N GLU A 424 14.92 -0.47 3.97
CA GLU A 424 16.34 -0.82 3.85
C GLU A 424 17.23 0.07 4.70
N ALA A 425 16.89 1.35 4.85
CA ALA A 425 17.63 2.26 5.73
C ALA A 425 17.47 1.80 7.20
N LEU A 426 16.26 1.41 7.58
CA LEU A 426 15.96 0.87 8.91
C LEU A 426 16.72 -0.44 9.17
N MET A 427 16.73 -1.35 8.19
CA MET A 427 17.51 -2.61 8.28
C MET A 427 19.03 -2.38 8.23
N GLY A 428 19.49 -1.31 7.58
CA GLY A 428 20.89 -0.89 7.59
C GLY A 428 21.36 -0.42 8.96
N GLU A 429 20.48 0.26 9.71
CA GLU A 429 20.75 0.66 11.10
C GLU A 429 20.60 -0.49 12.09
N GLU A 430 19.60 -1.36 11.89
CA GLU A 430 19.34 -2.53 12.72
C GLU A 430 18.87 -3.71 11.86
N SER A 431 19.78 -4.65 11.57
CA SER A 431 19.46 -5.80 10.71
C SER A 431 18.27 -6.66 11.17
N THR A 432 17.91 -6.60 12.46
CA THR A 432 16.77 -7.30 13.04
C THR A 432 15.53 -6.42 13.19
N TYR A 433 15.48 -5.26 12.53
CA TYR A 433 14.41 -4.28 12.69
C TYR A 433 13.03 -4.88 12.38
N TYR A 434 12.89 -5.56 11.24
CA TYR A 434 11.68 -6.31 10.89
C TYR A 434 11.82 -7.79 11.24
N ALA A 435 10.76 -8.38 11.79
CA ALA A 435 10.61 -9.83 11.90
C ALA A 435 10.02 -10.38 10.60
N HIS A 436 10.63 -11.45 10.06
CA HIS A 436 10.08 -12.16 8.91
C HIS A 436 8.95 -13.10 9.36
N ILE A 437 7.74 -12.89 8.85
CA ILE A 437 6.54 -13.66 9.18
C ILE A 437 6.29 -14.79 8.17
N GLY A 438 6.73 -14.61 6.93
CA GLY A 438 6.46 -15.50 5.80
C GLY A 438 5.16 -15.15 5.06
N GLU A 439 4.75 -16.04 4.15
CA GLU A 439 3.59 -15.83 3.28
C GLU A 439 2.27 -15.84 4.06
N LYS A 440 1.58 -14.70 4.10
CA LYS A 440 0.28 -14.53 4.75
C LYS A 440 -0.73 -13.90 3.81
N LEU A 441 -1.99 -14.28 3.97
CA LEU A 441 -3.10 -13.52 3.41
C LEU A 441 -3.38 -12.34 4.35
N ILE A 442 -3.32 -11.12 3.83
CA ILE A 442 -3.69 -9.93 4.59
C ILE A 442 -5.21 -9.78 4.57
N SER A 443 -5.79 -9.57 5.74
CA SER A 443 -7.21 -9.35 5.96
C SER A 443 -7.67 -8.14 5.17
N VAL A 444 -8.74 -8.36 4.41
CA VAL A 444 -9.46 -7.29 3.71
C VAL A 444 -10.34 -6.45 4.64
N VAL A 445 -10.46 -6.86 5.90
CA VAL A 445 -11.30 -6.22 6.90
C VAL A 445 -10.43 -5.36 7.82
N PRO A 446 -10.84 -4.10 8.10
CA PRO A 446 -10.15 -3.26 9.08
C PRO A 446 -10.21 -3.90 10.48
N PRO A 447 -9.36 -3.47 11.43
CA PRO A 447 -9.35 -4.08 12.75
C PRO A 447 -10.72 -3.94 13.44
N TYR A 448 -11.11 -4.98 14.17
CA TYR A 448 -12.37 -4.99 14.91
C TYR A 448 -12.34 -3.95 16.04
N GLU A 449 -13.51 -3.36 16.26
CA GLU A 449 -13.77 -2.48 17.39
C GLU A 449 -14.74 -3.16 18.35
N VAL A 450 -14.39 -3.21 19.64
CA VAL A 450 -15.31 -3.72 20.67
C VAL A 450 -15.91 -2.54 21.41
N LYS A 451 -17.22 -2.34 21.24
CA LYS A 451 -18.00 -1.33 21.95
C LYS A 451 -18.58 -1.91 23.23
N ALA A 452 -18.44 -1.21 24.34
CA ALA A 452 -19.09 -1.55 25.60
C ALA A 452 -19.51 -0.27 26.34
N SER A 453 -20.30 -0.41 27.41
CA SER A 453 -20.83 0.76 28.13
C SER A 453 -20.69 0.58 29.63
N TYR A 454 -20.26 1.63 30.31
CA TYR A 454 -20.16 1.69 31.76
C TYR A 454 -20.41 3.12 32.25
N ASN A 455 -21.09 3.26 33.39
CA ASN A 455 -21.48 4.56 33.94
C ASN A 455 -21.01 4.68 35.38
N ASP A 456 -20.05 5.56 35.62
CA ASP A 456 -19.66 6.08 36.91
C ASP A 456 -19.28 7.58 36.78
N LYS A 457 -18.57 8.13 37.76
CA LYS A 457 -18.15 9.54 37.73
C LYS A 457 -16.99 9.81 36.77
N ILE A 458 -16.26 8.80 36.31
CA ILE A 458 -15.06 8.89 35.47
C ILE A 458 -15.37 8.50 34.02
N VAL A 459 -16.08 7.38 33.82
CA VAL A 459 -16.59 6.92 32.52
C VAL A 459 -18.10 7.10 32.53
N ASN A 460 -18.62 7.83 31.55
CA ASN A 460 -20.06 8.08 31.45
C ASN A 460 -20.58 7.68 30.07
N GLY A 461 -20.78 6.38 29.86
CA GLY A 461 -21.46 5.84 28.69
C GLY A 461 -20.63 4.84 27.90
N GLU A 462 -20.71 4.94 26.59
CA GLU A 462 -20.02 4.04 25.68
C GLU A 462 -18.51 4.28 25.69
N PHE A 463 -17.74 3.20 25.55
CA PHE A 463 -16.31 3.19 25.32
C PHE A 463 -15.94 2.05 24.38
N TYR A 464 -14.72 2.09 23.88
CA TYR A 464 -14.26 1.23 22.79
C TYR A 464 -12.91 0.59 23.13
N TYR A 465 -12.73 -0.66 22.71
CA TYR A 465 -11.43 -1.32 22.63
C TYR A 465 -11.13 -1.61 21.16
N ARG A 466 -10.14 -0.88 20.62
CA ARG A 466 -9.89 -0.73 19.18
C ARG A 466 -8.57 -1.34 18.80
N GLY A 467 -8.57 -2.26 17.83
CA GLY A 467 -7.34 -2.68 17.15
C GLY A 467 -6.82 -1.61 16.20
N LEU A 468 -5.52 -1.63 15.92
CA LEU A 468 -4.86 -0.75 14.95
C LEU A 468 -3.78 -1.50 14.21
N TYR A 469 -3.75 -1.34 12.89
CA TYR A 469 -2.65 -1.81 12.07
C TYR A 469 -1.52 -0.77 12.02
N GLY A 470 -1.82 0.48 11.67
CA GLY A 470 -0.86 1.60 11.70
C GLY A 470 -0.98 2.49 12.95
N ARG A 471 -0.06 3.45 13.08
CA ARG A 471 -0.08 4.45 14.14
C ARG A 471 -1.29 5.36 14.03
N LYS A 472 -1.92 5.59 15.17
CA LYS A 472 -3.05 6.48 15.37
C LYS A 472 -2.51 7.87 15.71
N LYS A 473 -2.94 8.92 15.01
CA LYS A 473 -2.77 10.33 15.41
C LYS A 473 -4.18 10.95 15.52
N TYR A 474 -4.82 10.95 16.70
CA TYR A 474 -6.21 11.45 16.83
C TYR A 474 -6.27 12.71 17.68
N ILE A 475 -7.02 13.69 17.16
CA ILE A 475 -7.82 14.65 17.94
C ILE A 475 -9.28 14.50 17.49
N ASP A 476 -10.21 14.68 18.42
CA ASP A 476 -11.68 14.69 18.25
C ASP A 476 -12.13 15.03 16.81
N GLY A 477 -12.45 14.01 16.01
CA GLY A 477 -13.11 14.15 14.71
C GLY A 477 -12.44 15.04 13.64
N SER A 478 -11.17 15.47 13.80
CA SER A 478 -10.50 16.40 12.87
C SER A 478 -9.01 16.07 12.68
N THR A 479 -8.54 16.15 11.43
CA THR A 479 -7.30 15.52 10.91
C THR A 479 -6.02 16.35 11.01
N SER A 480 -6.00 17.50 11.69
CA SER A 480 -4.87 18.46 11.54
C SER A 480 -3.92 18.62 12.74
N THR A 481 -4.04 17.84 13.82
CA THR A 481 -3.18 18.04 15.00
C THR A 481 -2.76 16.69 15.64
N PRO A 482 -1.50 16.52 16.11
CA PRO A 482 -1.02 15.30 16.78
C PRO A 482 -1.77 14.99 18.09
N ILE A 483 -1.56 13.80 18.68
CA ILE A 483 -2.04 13.41 20.03
C ILE A 483 -1.36 14.25 21.16
N SER A 484 -0.85 15.43 20.83
CA SER A 484 -0.69 16.52 21.80
C SER A 484 -2.05 17.20 22.02
N ASP A 485 -3.07 16.42 22.38
CA ASP A 485 -4.41 16.96 22.67
C ASP A 485 -4.49 17.37 24.15
N GLY A 486 -3.57 18.22 24.61
CA GLY A 486 -3.63 18.79 25.97
C GLY A 486 -3.69 17.77 27.12
N GLY A 487 -3.29 16.51 26.91
CA GLY A 487 -3.47 15.43 27.89
C GLY A 487 -4.90 14.86 27.97
N SER A 488 -5.62 14.70 26.85
CA SER A 488 -7.01 14.24 26.71
C SER A 488 -7.46 13.06 27.60
N GLN A 489 -6.56 12.20 28.11
CA GLN A 489 -6.85 11.00 28.95
C GLN A 489 -7.85 9.97 28.34
N LYS A 490 -8.56 10.31 27.26
CA LYS A 490 -9.60 9.51 26.59
C LYS A 490 -9.03 8.26 25.96
N TYR A 491 -7.85 8.36 25.33
CA TYR A 491 -7.14 7.21 24.79
C TYR A 491 -6.18 6.63 25.83
N GLN A 492 -6.30 5.32 26.05
CA GLN A 492 -5.55 4.62 27.07
C GLN A 492 -4.96 3.32 26.54
N TYR A 493 -3.77 2.98 27.05
CA TYR A 493 -3.04 1.76 26.76
C TYR A 493 -2.84 0.95 28.04
N ILE A 494 -2.63 -0.35 27.89
CA ILE A 494 -2.30 -1.22 29.02
C ILE A 494 -0.83 -1.04 29.37
N SER A 495 -0.55 -0.65 30.62
CA SER A 495 0.81 -0.57 31.13
C SER A 495 1.45 -1.95 31.18
N THR A 496 2.66 -2.08 30.63
CA THR A 496 3.48 -3.30 30.67
C THR A 496 4.22 -3.51 32.00
N ALA A 497 3.95 -2.65 33.00
CA ALA A 497 4.49 -2.76 34.35
C ALA A 497 3.63 -3.69 35.23
N ALA A 498 4.14 -4.08 36.40
CA ALA A 498 3.40 -4.93 37.35
C ALA A 498 2.04 -4.32 37.73
N GLY A 499 0.96 -5.03 37.40
CA GLY A 499 -0.44 -4.61 37.58
C GLY A 499 -1.08 -4.11 36.27
N ASN A 500 -2.23 -4.68 35.91
CA ASN A 500 -2.94 -4.39 34.65
C ASN A 500 -3.66 -3.02 34.71
N TYR A 501 -2.88 -1.93 34.78
CA TYR A 501 -3.41 -0.57 34.83
C TYR A 501 -3.47 0.06 33.45
N LEU A 502 -4.53 0.83 33.21
CA LEU A 502 -4.60 1.69 32.04
C LEU A 502 -3.76 2.97 32.26
N LYS A 503 -3.10 3.41 31.19
CA LYS A 503 -2.30 4.63 31.12
C LYS A 503 -2.72 5.46 29.93
N TYR A 504 -2.55 6.77 30.03
CA TYR A 504 -2.63 7.69 28.91
C TYR A 504 -1.30 8.43 28.74
N LEU A 505 -1.11 9.02 27.57
CA LEU A 505 0.02 9.89 27.30
C LEU A 505 -0.25 11.27 27.95
N PRO A 506 0.67 11.80 28.78
CA PRO A 506 0.50 13.11 29.40
C PRO A 506 0.57 14.23 28.37
N ASP A 507 0.12 15.43 28.77
CA ASP A 507 0.26 16.62 27.93
C ASP A 507 1.74 16.87 27.55
N GLY A 508 1.97 17.28 26.30
CA GLY A 508 3.31 17.48 25.74
C GLY A 508 4.13 16.20 25.51
N SER A 509 3.56 15.00 25.64
CA SER A 509 4.28 13.75 25.35
C SER A 509 4.68 13.67 23.88
N THR A 510 5.93 13.26 23.62
CA THR A 510 6.43 12.93 22.28
C THR A 510 6.11 11.49 21.86
N LEU A 511 5.49 10.69 22.74
CA LEU A 511 5.09 9.32 22.45
C LEU A 511 3.82 9.30 21.60
N GLN A 512 3.61 8.20 20.86
CA GLN A 512 2.46 8.01 19.99
C GLN A 512 1.80 6.64 20.23
N PHE A 513 0.54 6.50 19.79
CA PHE A 513 -0.15 5.21 19.79
C PHE A 513 0.24 4.43 18.54
N ASN A 514 1.34 3.68 18.65
CA ASN A 514 1.86 2.83 17.59
C ASN A 514 0.83 1.76 17.16
N GLY A 515 0.92 1.34 15.90
CA GLY A 515 0.13 0.27 15.30
C GLY A 515 0.47 -1.12 15.83
N MET A 516 -0.10 -2.13 15.18
CA MET A 516 0.00 -3.55 15.52
C MET A 516 -0.37 -3.84 16.99
N ARG A 517 -1.34 -3.07 17.51
CA ARG A 517 -1.72 -2.97 18.92
C ARG A 517 -3.22 -2.70 19.05
N ALA A 518 -3.72 -2.78 20.28
CA ALA A 518 -5.07 -2.35 20.60
C ALA A 518 -5.10 -1.40 21.81
N TYR A 519 -6.08 -0.49 21.81
CA TYR A 519 -6.19 0.61 22.76
C TYR A 519 -7.62 0.83 23.22
N PHE A 520 -7.77 1.34 24.44
CA PHE A 520 -9.06 1.79 24.95
C PHE A 520 -9.32 3.24 24.55
N TYR A 521 -10.56 3.55 24.19
CA TYR A 521 -11.03 4.90 23.91
C TYR A 521 -12.31 5.17 24.69
N PHE A 522 -12.28 6.21 25.52
CA PHE A 522 -13.38 6.66 26.37
C PHE A 522 -13.84 8.06 25.92
N PRO A 523 -14.82 8.17 25.00
CA PRO A 523 -15.29 9.47 24.48
C PRO A 523 -15.73 10.43 25.59
N ASN A 524 -16.42 9.90 26.60
CA ASN A 524 -17.01 10.67 27.71
C ASN A 524 -16.16 10.60 28.99
N TRP A 525 -14.83 10.54 28.86
CA TRP A 525 -13.91 10.50 30.00
C TRP A 525 -13.93 11.81 30.79
N ASN A 526 -14.10 11.73 32.11
CA ASN A 526 -14.01 12.87 33.01
C ASN A 526 -12.64 12.94 33.71
N ALA A 527 -11.74 13.74 33.16
CA ALA A 527 -10.38 13.92 33.68
C ALA A 527 -10.36 14.49 35.11
N ALA A 528 -11.27 15.42 35.46
CA ALA A 528 -11.33 16.03 36.79
C ALA A 528 -11.69 14.99 37.87
N ASN A 529 -12.69 14.15 37.61
CA ASN A 529 -13.08 13.09 38.52
C ASN A 529 -12.03 11.98 38.61
N ASN A 530 -11.35 11.63 37.51
CA ASN A 530 -10.21 10.71 37.55
C ASN A 530 -9.09 11.28 38.43
N ASN A 531 -8.71 12.54 38.25
CA ASN A 531 -7.67 13.20 39.02
C ASN A 531 -8.05 13.30 40.52
N ALA A 532 -9.31 13.60 40.85
CA ALA A 532 -9.80 13.67 42.22
C ALA A 532 -9.87 12.28 42.91
N ALA A 533 -10.13 11.21 42.16
CA ALA A 533 -10.13 9.84 42.66
C ALA A 533 -8.70 9.28 42.89
N GLN A 534 -7.67 9.94 42.38
CA GLN A 534 -6.28 9.61 42.68
C GLN A 534 -5.86 10.31 43.96
N ALA A 535 -5.46 9.55 44.99
CA ALA A 535 -4.82 10.15 46.16
C ALA A 535 -3.60 10.97 45.71
N ALA A 536 -3.38 12.15 46.31
CA ALA A 536 -2.29 13.07 45.98
C ALA A 536 -0.86 12.52 46.23
N SER A 537 -0.68 11.20 46.38
CA SER A 537 0.63 10.58 46.56
C SER A 537 1.34 10.44 45.22
N LYS A 538 2.47 11.14 45.11
CA LYS A 538 3.56 11.00 44.12
C LYS A 538 4.22 9.61 44.16
N ASN A 539 3.44 8.53 44.09
CA ASN A 539 3.94 7.15 44.15
C ASN A 539 3.73 6.46 42.80
N ASN A 540 4.60 6.81 41.84
CA ASN A 540 5.12 6.00 40.74
C ASN A 540 4.19 4.92 40.12
N ASN A 541 3.55 5.29 38.99
CA ASN A 541 3.34 4.50 37.76
C ASN A 541 1.90 4.30 37.23
N THR A 542 0.83 4.80 37.88
CA THR A 542 -0.56 4.63 37.38
C THR A 542 -1.19 5.97 37.02
N ASN A 543 -1.71 6.11 35.79
CA ASN A 543 -2.36 7.34 35.33
C ASN A 543 -3.91 7.23 35.26
N ALA A 544 -4.50 6.03 35.22
CA ALA A 544 -5.95 5.82 35.29
C ALA A 544 -6.34 4.80 36.37
N LYS A 545 -7.51 4.98 37.02
CA LYS A 545 -8.05 4.09 38.06
C LYS A 545 -8.93 2.94 37.54
N ILE A 546 -9.06 2.79 36.23
CA ILE A 546 -9.80 1.66 35.64
C ILE A 546 -8.91 0.42 35.57
N HIS A 547 -9.45 -0.69 36.05
CA HIS A 547 -8.80 -1.99 36.05
C HIS A 547 -9.21 -2.80 34.82
N VAL A 548 -8.29 -3.60 34.29
CA VAL A 548 -8.60 -4.66 33.32
C VAL A 548 -8.57 -6.00 34.04
N ALA A 549 -9.65 -6.77 33.92
CA ALA A 549 -9.80 -8.09 34.53
C ALA A 549 -9.83 -9.13 33.41
N VAL A 550 -8.82 -9.99 33.39
CA VAL A 550 -8.79 -11.16 32.52
C VAL A 550 -9.44 -12.31 33.28
N MET A 551 -10.57 -12.80 32.77
CA MET A 551 -11.29 -13.90 33.40
C MET A 551 -10.70 -15.22 32.88
N ALA A 552 -10.48 -16.17 33.78
CA ALA A 552 -10.29 -17.55 33.35
C ALA A 552 -11.58 -18.02 32.65
N ALA A 553 -11.46 -18.85 31.60
CA ALA A 553 -12.62 -19.55 31.04
C ALA A 553 -13.37 -20.19 32.21
N SER A 554 -14.65 -19.85 32.36
CA SER A 554 -15.42 -20.11 33.56
C SER A 554 -15.23 -21.54 34.05
N THR A 555 -14.68 -21.70 35.26
CA THR A 555 -15.01 -22.89 36.05
C THR A 555 -16.51 -22.84 36.27
N THR A 556 -17.22 -23.94 36.00
CA THR A 556 -18.65 -24.11 36.30
C THR A 556 -18.91 -23.78 37.77
N GLY A 557 -19.30 -22.54 38.05
CA GLY A 557 -19.54 -22.04 39.40
C GLY A 557 -21.01 -21.72 39.55
N ILE A 558 -21.66 -22.33 40.53
CA ILE A 558 -23.07 -22.18 40.86
C ILE A 558 -23.41 -20.69 41.03
N SER A 559 -24.32 -20.20 40.19
CA SER A 559 -24.86 -18.84 40.26
C SER A 559 -25.69 -18.70 41.55
N ASN A 560 -25.20 -17.92 42.51
CA ASN A 560 -25.91 -17.36 43.66
C ASN A 560 -26.59 -18.35 44.63
N ILE A 561 -26.07 -18.42 45.86
CA ILE A 561 -26.93 -18.56 47.05
C ILE A 561 -27.19 -17.12 47.53
N SER A 562 -28.25 -16.48 47.02
CA SER A 562 -28.71 -15.22 47.61
C SER A 562 -29.48 -15.53 48.90
N ALA A 563 -29.01 -14.97 50.01
CA ALA A 563 -29.82 -14.81 51.21
C ALA A 563 -30.49 -13.43 51.12
N GLU A 564 -31.70 -13.36 50.58
CA GLU A 564 -32.54 -12.18 50.66
C GLU A 564 -33.36 -12.16 51.96
N GLU A 565 -33.67 -10.95 52.41
CA GLU A 565 -34.16 -10.59 53.73
C GLU A 565 -35.44 -11.34 54.15
N ALA A 566 -35.49 -11.65 55.45
CA ALA A 566 -36.56 -12.39 56.09
C ALA A 566 -37.92 -11.67 55.98
N SER A 567 -38.84 -12.23 55.17
CA SER A 567 -40.27 -11.99 55.33
C SER A 567 -40.71 -12.34 56.76
N LYS A 568 -41.35 -11.39 57.46
CA LYS A 568 -41.74 -11.51 58.87
C LYS A 568 -42.81 -12.58 59.16
N GLN A 569 -43.30 -13.31 58.16
CA GLN A 569 -44.26 -14.41 58.34
C GLN A 569 -43.87 -15.71 57.59
N ALA A 570 -42.60 -16.08 57.61
CA ALA A 570 -42.20 -17.39 57.06
C ALA A 570 -42.77 -18.58 57.86
N GLU A 571 -43.27 -19.57 57.13
CA GLU A 571 -43.74 -20.87 57.61
C GLU A 571 -42.63 -21.61 58.37
N VAL A 572 -43.03 -22.41 59.38
CA VAL A 572 -42.10 -23.12 60.28
C VAL A 572 -42.18 -24.62 59.99
N TYR A 573 -41.03 -25.29 59.91
CA TYR A 573 -40.95 -26.72 59.62
C TYR A 573 -40.21 -27.48 60.71
N ASN A 574 -40.57 -28.73 60.99
CA ASN A 574 -39.75 -29.61 61.84
C ASN A 574 -38.54 -30.18 61.05
N LEU A 575 -37.64 -30.89 61.73
CA LEU A 575 -36.45 -31.49 61.10
C LEU A 575 -36.77 -32.57 60.05
N SER A 576 -38.01 -33.08 60.02
CA SER A 576 -38.49 -34.02 58.99
C SER A 576 -39.12 -33.31 57.79
N GLY A 577 -39.08 -31.98 57.72
CA GLY A 577 -39.60 -31.19 56.61
C GLY A 577 -41.12 -31.00 56.60
N GLN A 578 -41.81 -31.31 57.70
CA GLN A 578 -43.26 -31.08 57.82
C GLN A 578 -43.52 -29.67 58.34
N ARG A 579 -44.50 -28.96 57.77
CA ARG A 579 -44.94 -27.65 58.27
C ARG A 579 -45.61 -27.84 59.63
N VAL A 580 -45.19 -27.06 60.63
CA VAL A 580 -45.68 -27.14 62.01
C VAL A 580 -46.21 -25.78 62.48
N ASP A 581 -47.23 -25.83 63.33
CA ASP A 581 -47.83 -24.62 63.91
C ASP A 581 -47.06 -24.12 65.14
N ALA A 582 -47.66 -23.15 65.86
CA ALA A 582 -47.02 -22.50 66.99
C ALA A 582 -46.86 -23.39 68.24
N SER A 583 -47.62 -24.49 68.34
CA SER A 583 -47.66 -25.38 69.50
C SER A 583 -46.55 -26.44 69.50
N TYR A 584 -45.86 -26.64 68.38
CA TYR A 584 -44.81 -27.64 68.26
C TYR A 584 -43.57 -27.31 69.12
N LYS A 585 -43.17 -28.26 69.96
CA LYS A 585 -41.99 -28.15 70.83
C LYS A 585 -40.82 -28.96 70.25
N GLY A 586 -39.65 -28.34 70.18
CA GLY A 586 -38.44 -28.95 69.64
C GLY A 586 -37.71 -28.05 68.65
N ILE A 587 -36.72 -28.62 67.96
CA ILE A 587 -35.95 -27.89 66.94
C ILE A 587 -36.79 -27.73 65.68
N VAL A 588 -36.96 -26.49 65.24
CA VAL A 588 -37.67 -26.11 64.03
C VAL A 588 -36.77 -25.33 63.09
N VAL A 589 -37.08 -25.36 61.80
CA VAL A 589 -36.40 -24.58 60.76
C VAL A 589 -37.33 -23.46 60.29
N ARG A 590 -36.83 -22.23 60.31
CA ARG A 590 -37.49 -21.03 59.76
C ARG A 590 -36.46 -20.21 58.99
N ASN A 591 -36.77 -19.79 57.77
CA ASN A 591 -35.82 -19.05 56.90
C ASN A 591 -34.45 -19.74 56.79
N GLY A 592 -34.43 -21.07 56.69
CA GLY A 592 -33.21 -21.86 56.57
C GLY A 592 -32.34 -21.93 57.85
N ARG A 593 -32.81 -21.41 58.99
CA ARG A 593 -32.09 -21.47 60.28
C ARG A 593 -32.82 -22.33 61.30
N LYS A 594 -32.07 -23.07 62.12
CA LYS A 594 -32.60 -23.92 63.20
C LYS A 594 -32.85 -23.08 64.47
N TYR A 595 -34.02 -23.26 65.08
CA TYR A 595 -34.43 -22.62 66.32
C TYR A 595 -34.96 -23.67 67.29
N LEU A 596 -34.68 -23.54 68.58
CA LEU A 596 -35.34 -24.34 69.61
C LEU A 596 -36.64 -23.63 70.03
N ARG A 597 -37.78 -24.29 69.80
CA ARG A 597 -39.09 -23.82 70.22
C ARG A 597 -39.50 -24.55 71.50
N LYS A 598 -39.71 -23.80 72.58
CA LYS A 598 -39.94 -24.32 73.94
C LYS A 598 -41.43 -24.50 74.26
#